data_AF-A0A134AUN5-F1
#
_entry.id   AF-A0A134AUN5-F1
#
_cell.length_a   1.000
_cell.length_b   1.000
_cell.length_c   1.000
_cell.angle_alpha   90.00
_cell.angle_beta   90.00
_cell.angle_gamma   90.00
#
_symmetry.space_group_name_H-M   'P 1'
#
loop_
_entity.id
_entity.type
_entity.pdbx_description
1 polymer ?
#
loop_
_entity_poly.entity_id
_entity_poly.type
_entity_poly.pdbx_seq_one_letter_code
_entity_poly.pdbx_strand_id
1 'polypeptide(L)'
;MKKDRKSLLVFIVMVSIIYGILQFFGITCPIKFMTGISCPSCGMTRAYLSLLRLDFKSAYYYHPLFVLPALGLIIYIFRDKFSKKFLRGIEVSFVLVFLIVYVFRMMDPKDTIVVFRPYESIFYKIFIFLKELMR
;
A
#
# COMPACT_ATOMS: atom_id res chain seq x y z
N MET A 1 0.56 -16.78 25.10
CA MET A 1 1.42 -17.21 23.97
C MET A 1 2.69 -16.36 23.94
N LYS A 2 3.80 -16.85 24.53
CA LYS A 2 5.12 -16.18 24.41
C LYS A 2 5.66 -16.45 23.01
N LYS A 3 5.42 -15.53 22.08
CA LYS A 3 5.92 -15.61 20.70
C LYS A 3 7.45 -15.56 20.74
N ASP A 4 8.09 -16.63 20.28
CA ASP A 4 9.54 -16.80 20.31
C ASP A 4 10.23 -15.64 19.58
N ARG A 5 11.04 -14.85 20.28
CA ARG A 5 11.70 -13.67 19.68
C ARG A 5 12.57 -14.07 18.47
N LYS A 6 13.11 -15.29 18.47
CA LYS A 6 13.89 -15.85 17.36
C LYS A 6 13.05 -16.06 16.10
N SER A 7 11.83 -16.60 16.20
CA SER A 7 10.97 -16.80 15.04
C SER A 7 10.46 -15.48 14.45
N LEU A 8 10.24 -14.47 15.29
CA LEU A 8 9.95 -13.10 14.85
C LEU A 8 11.12 -12.48 14.09
N LEU A 9 12.35 -12.62 14.60
CA LEU A 9 13.54 -12.09 13.94
C LEU A 9 13.77 -12.74 12.57
N VAL A 10 13.63 -14.07 12.47
CA VAL A 10 13.75 -14.78 11.19
C VAL A 10 12.69 -14.31 10.19
N PHE A 11 11.45 -14.12 10.63
CA PHE A 11 10.39 -13.60 9.77
C PHE A 11 10.68 -12.19 9.25
N ILE A 12 11.15 -11.28 10.11
CA ILE A 12 11.48 -9.90 9.73
C ILE A 12 12.64 -9.87 8.72
N VAL A 13 13.69 -10.65 8.97
CA VAL A 13 14.85 -10.74 8.06
C VAL A 13 14.43 -11.30 6.71
N MET A 14 13.61 -12.37 6.71
CA MET A 14 13.11 -12.98 5.48
C MET A 14 12.25 -12.00 4.66
N VAL A 15 11.32 -11.29 5.30
CA VAL A 15 10.49 -10.26 4.63
C VAL A 15 11.36 -9.13 4.07
N SER A 16 12.39 -8.71 4.81
CA SER A 16 13.31 -7.64 4.39
C SER A 16 14.17 -8.05 3.19
N ILE A 17 14.67 -9.29 3.18
CA ILE A 17 15.43 -9.85 2.06
C ILE A 17 14.54 -9.96 0.81
N ILE A 18 13.32 -10.46 0.96
CA ILE A 18 12.36 -10.55 -0.15
C ILE A 18 12.05 -9.16 -0.71
N TYR A 19 11.77 -8.18 0.15
CA TYR A 19 11.55 -6.79 -0.29
C TYR A 19 12.79 -6.18 -0.96
N GLY A 20 13.99 -6.47 -0.45
CA GLY A 20 15.25 -6.01 -1.03
C GLY A 20 15.51 -6.58 -2.43
N ILE A 21 15.26 -7.88 -2.62
CA ILE A 21 15.36 -8.55 -3.92
C ILE A 21 14.32 -7.98 -4.89
N LEU A 22 13.07 -7.82 -4.45
CA LEU A 22 12.01 -7.20 -5.26
C LEU A 22 12.38 -5.77 -5.70
N GLN A 23 12.96 -4.98 -4.80
CA GLN A 23 13.43 -3.63 -5.09
C GLN A 23 14.60 -3.64 -6.09
N PHE A 24 15.51 -4.61 -6.00
CA PHE A 24 16.64 -4.78 -6.92
C PHE A 24 16.19 -5.07 -8.36
N PHE A 25 15.09 -5.80 -8.54
CA PHE A 25 14.45 -6.03 -9.84
C PHE A 25 13.58 -4.86 -10.33
N GLY A 26 13.58 -3.71 -9.66
CA GLY A 26 12.76 -2.55 -10.02
C GLY A 26 11.26 -2.72 -9.74
N ILE A 27 10.87 -3.78 -9.02
CA ILE A 27 9.49 -4.10 -8.69
C ILE A 27 9.08 -3.26 -7.48
N THR A 28 8.56 -2.06 -7.75
CA THR A 28 8.12 -1.12 -6.71
C THR A 28 6.86 -1.57 -5.96
N CYS A 29 6.12 -2.55 -6.47
CA CYS A 29 5.00 -3.19 -5.80
C CYS A 29 4.83 -4.64 -6.28
N PRO A 30 5.08 -5.66 -5.45
CA PRO A 30 4.91 -7.07 -5.84
C PRO A 30 3.48 -7.41 -6.23
N ILE A 31 2.48 -6.77 -5.60
CA ILE A 31 1.05 -6.96 -5.93
C ILE A 31 0.76 -6.43 -7.34
N LYS A 32 1.28 -5.25 -7.71
CA LYS A 32 1.14 -4.70 -9.06
C LYS A 32 1.81 -5.58 -10.10
N PHE A 33 2.98 -6.13 -9.78
CA PHE A 33 3.70 -7.01 -10.71
C PHE A 33 2.98 -8.34 -10.94
N MET A 34 2.40 -8.91 -9.88
CA MET A 34 1.63 -10.15 -9.98
C MET A 34 0.27 -9.91 -10.64
N THR A 35 -0.52 -8.95 -10.18
CA THR A 35 -1.93 -8.79 -10.58
C THR A 35 -2.17 -7.71 -11.63
N GLY A 36 -1.19 -6.83 -11.89
CA GLY A 36 -1.38 -5.62 -12.71
C GLY A 36 -2.18 -4.50 -12.02
N ILE A 37 -2.51 -4.67 -10.73
CA ILE A 37 -3.33 -3.73 -9.94
C ILE A 37 -2.47 -3.11 -8.85
N SER A 38 -2.39 -1.78 -8.81
CA SER A 38 -1.78 -1.05 -7.70
C SER A 38 -2.59 -1.28 -6.41
N CYS A 39 -1.93 -1.67 -5.31
CA CYS A 39 -2.58 -1.81 -4.00
C CYS A 39 -2.98 -0.44 -3.42
N PRO A 40 -3.92 -0.37 -2.45
CA PRO A 40 -4.42 0.91 -1.94
C PRO A 40 -3.37 1.70 -1.14
N SER A 41 -2.27 1.06 -0.76
CA SER A 41 -1.10 1.70 -0.14
C SER A 41 -0.01 2.13 -1.15
N CYS A 42 -0.20 1.92 -2.46
CA CYS A 42 0.76 2.36 -3.47
C CYS A 42 0.94 3.88 -3.43
N GLY A 43 2.19 4.32 -3.33
CA GLY A 43 2.55 5.75 -3.24
C GLY A 43 2.70 6.29 -1.82
N MET A 44 2.30 5.54 -0.77
CA MET A 44 2.41 6.00 0.62
C MET A 44 3.87 6.29 1.02
N THR A 45 4.80 5.38 0.74
CA THR A 45 6.24 5.58 1.04
C THR A 45 6.81 6.81 0.32
N ARG A 46 6.39 7.07 -0.93
CA ARG A 46 6.83 8.24 -1.71
C ARG A 46 6.22 9.54 -1.18
N ALA A 47 4.99 9.49 -0.68
CA ALA A 47 4.35 10.62 -0.03
C ALA A 47 5.11 11.02 1.25
N TYR A 48 5.48 10.04 2.09
CA TYR A 48 6.28 10.30 3.29
C TYR A 48 7.70 10.77 2.98
N LEU A 49 8.35 10.23 1.95
CA LEU A 49 9.65 10.74 1.47
C LEU A 49 9.56 12.20 1.00
N SER A 50 8.47 12.57 0.33
CA SER A 50 8.23 13.97 -0.10
C SER A 50 7.94 14.88 1.08
N LEU A 51 7.21 14.38 2.08
CA LEU A 51 6.96 15.08 3.33
C LEU A 51 8.25 15.35 4.12
N LEU A 52 9.17 14.37 4.17
CA LEU A 52 10.50 14.54 4.76
C LEU A 52 11.35 15.59 4.02
N ARG A 53 11.07 15.81 2.72
CA ARG A 53 11.68 16.87 1.91
C ARG A 53 10.93 18.21 2.01
N LEU A 54 9.94 18.32 2.91
CA LEU A 54 9.05 19.47 3.07
C LEU A 54 8.26 19.84 1.79
N ASP A 55 8.13 18.89 0.86
CA ASP A 55 7.34 19.07 -0.36
C ASP A 55 5.93 18.49 -0.17
N PHE A 56 5.05 19.33 0.37
CA PHE A 56 3.64 19.00 0.61
C PHE A 56 2.86 18.80 -0.68
N LYS A 57 3.25 19.48 -1.77
CA LYS A 57 2.56 19.38 -3.07
C LYS A 57 2.76 17.99 -3.67
N SER A 58 4.01 17.51 -3.67
CA SER A 58 4.33 16.16 -4.09
C SER A 58 3.75 15.11 -3.14
N ALA A 59 3.77 15.35 -1.81
CA ALA A 59 3.16 14.43 -0.85
C ALA A 59 1.67 14.20 -1.10
N TYR A 60 0.92 15.27 -1.36
CA TYR A 60 -0.51 15.19 -1.70
C TYR A 60 -0.75 14.46 -3.03
N TYR A 61 0.08 14.74 -4.04
CA TYR A 61 0.02 14.05 -5.33
C TYR A 61 0.24 12.54 -5.20
N TYR A 62 1.21 12.14 -4.36
CA TYR A 62 1.56 10.74 -4.17
C TYR A 62 0.50 9.94 -3.40
N HIS A 63 -0.07 10.53 -2.36
CA HIS A 63 -1.13 9.88 -1.60
C HIS A 63 -1.97 10.96 -0.89
N PRO A 64 -3.15 11.36 -1.38
CA PRO A 64 -3.93 12.45 -0.76
C PRO A 64 -4.28 12.16 0.70
N LEU A 65 -4.31 10.87 1.06
CA LEU A 65 -4.54 10.36 2.41
C LEU A 65 -3.25 10.21 3.25
N PHE A 66 -2.13 10.85 2.90
CA PHE A 66 -0.86 10.72 3.64
C PHE A 66 -0.95 11.20 5.10
N VAL A 67 -1.89 12.11 5.40
CA VAL A 67 -2.11 12.68 6.74
C VAL A 67 -2.83 11.69 7.66
N LEU A 68 -3.59 10.75 7.09
CA LEU A 68 -4.43 9.83 7.85
C LEU A 68 -3.61 8.99 8.84
N PRO A 69 -2.53 8.28 8.48
CA PRO A 69 -1.78 7.47 9.45
C PRO A 69 -1.21 8.31 10.61
N ALA A 70 -0.81 9.56 10.35
CA ALA A 70 -0.39 10.48 11.40
C ALA A 70 -1.56 10.85 12.34
N LEU A 71 -2.75 11.12 11.81
CA LEU A 71 -3.97 11.32 12.61
C LEU A 71 -4.34 10.07 13.42
N GLY A 72 -4.24 8.88 12.82
CA GLY A 72 -4.47 7.61 13.52
C GLY A 72 -3.53 7.43 14.71
N LEU A 73 -2.26 7.80 14.57
CA LEU A 73 -1.27 7.75 15.65
C LEU A 73 -1.61 8.73 16.78
N ILE A 74 -2.02 9.95 16.45
CA ILE A 74 -2.45 10.95 17.43
C ILE A 74 -3.66 10.44 18.21
N ILE A 75 -4.67 9.92 17.53
CA ILE A 75 -5.87 9.37 18.16
C ILE A 75 -5.53 8.17 19.04
N TYR A 76 -4.56 7.34 18.63
CA TYR A 76 -4.06 6.24 19.44
C TYR A 76 -3.36 6.71 20.73
N ILE A 77 -2.57 7.80 20.69
CA ILE A 77 -1.93 8.38 21.88
C ILE A 77 -2.98 8.94 22.85
N PHE A 78 -4.01 9.61 22.33
CA PHE A 78 -5.07 10.21 23.14
C PHE A 78 -6.26 9.28 23.43
N ARG A 79 -6.12 7.98 23.15
CA ARG A 79 -7.20 6.99 23.30
C ARG A 79 -7.82 6.96 24.70
N ASP A 80 -7.03 7.23 25.73
CA ASP A 80 -7.48 7.15 27.13
C ASP A 80 -8.43 8.29 27.50
N LYS A 81 -8.48 9.37 26.71
CA LYS A 81 -9.45 10.48 26.88
C LYS A 81 -10.81 10.21 26.22
N PHE A 82 -10.92 9.18 25.36
CA PHE A 82 -12.12 8.95 24.55
C PHE A 82 -12.80 7.61 24.88
N SER A 83 -14.12 7.55 24.68
CA SER A 83 -14.85 6.30 24.87
C SER A 83 -14.44 5.25 23.82
N LYS A 84 -14.37 3.98 24.23
CA LYS A 84 -14.03 2.87 23.31
C LYS A 84 -14.99 2.77 22.11
N LYS A 85 -16.26 3.17 22.28
CA LYS A 85 -17.25 3.23 21.20
C LYS A 85 -16.90 4.30 20.16
N PHE A 86 -16.48 5.48 20.62
CA PHE A 86 -16.09 6.59 19.76
C PHE A 86 -14.82 6.26 18.95
N LEU A 87 -13.80 5.70 19.60
CA LEU A 87 -12.57 5.27 18.93
C LEU A 87 -12.83 4.21 17.85
N ARG A 88 -13.70 3.23 18.14
CA ARG A 88 -14.10 2.21 17.16
C ARG A 88 -14.84 2.83 15.96
N GLY A 89 -15.69 3.83 16.20
CA GLY A 89 -16.37 4.56 15.12
C GLY A 89 -15.39 5.32 14.22
N ILE A 90 -14.39 5.97 14.82
CA ILE A 90 -13.32 6.64 14.07
C ILE A 90 -12.53 5.64 13.23
N GLU A 91 -12.11 4.52 13.80
CA GLU A 91 -11.33 3.49 13.09
C GLU A 91 -12.09 2.96 11.86
N VAL A 92 -13.38 2.64 12.02
CA VAL A 92 -14.22 2.16 10.90
C VAL A 92 -14.40 3.25 9.85
N SER A 93 -14.65 4.49 10.27
CA SER A 93 -14.76 5.65 9.36
C SER A 93 -13.49 5.83 8.55
N PHE A 94 -12.33 5.69 9.19
CA PHE A 94 -11.02 5.84 8.56
C PHE A 94 -10.78 4.79 7.48
N VAL A 95 -11.10 3.52 7.77
CA VAL A 95 -11.02 2.43 6.77
C VAL A 95 -11.99 2.68 5.61
N LEU A 96 -13.21 3.13 5.89
CA LEU A 96 -14.19 3.49 4.85
C LEU A 96 -13.69 4.59 3.93
N VAL A 97 -13.19 5.71 4.50
CA VAL A 97 -12.63 6.81 3.72
C VAL A 97 -11.46 6.34 2.86
N PHE A 98 -10.61 5.48 3.41
CA PHE A 98 -9.48 4.90 2.66
C PHE A 98 -9.94 4.07 1.47
N LEU A 99 -10.97 3.23 1.64
CA LEU A 99 -11.55 2.43 0.57
C LEU A 99 -12.26 3.30 -0.48
N ILE A 100 -13.03 4.31 -0.04
CA ILE A 100 -13.74 5.22 -0.93
C ILE A 100 -12.76 5.96 -1.82
N VAL A 101 -11.72 6.58 -1.24
CA VAL A 101 -10.73 7.32 -2.03
C VAL A 101 -9.90 6.38 -2.92
N TYR A 102 -9.62 5.16 -2.48
CA TYR A 102 -9.02 4.16 -3.35
C TYR A 102 -9.88 3.86 -4.58
N VAL A 103 -11.18 3.62 -4.41
CA VAL A 103 -12.10 3.35 -5.53
C VAL A 103 -12.18 4.55 -6.47
N PHE A 104 -12.36 5.76 -5.93
CA PHE A 104 -12.39 6.99 -6.74
C PHE A 104 -11.10 7.21 -7.53
N ARG A 105 -9.94 7.01 -6.90
CA ARG A 105 -8.63 7.17 -7.53
C ARG A 105 -8.34 6.07 -8.54
N MET A 106 -8.85 4.86 -8.30
CA MET A 106 -8.76 3.74 -9.24
C MET A 106 -9.63 3.96 -10.49
N MET A 107 -10.73 4.71 -10.37
CA MET A 107 -11.56 5.12 -11.50
C MET A 107 -10.95 6.28 -12.30
N ASP A 108 -9.91 6.96 -11.82
CA ASP A 108 -9.24 8.02 -12.57
C ASP A 108 -8.11 7.45 -13.46
N PRO A 109 -8.30 7.38 -14.79
CA PRO A 109 -7.30 6.83 -15.70
C PRO A 109 -6.06 7.74 -15.88
N LYS A 110 -6.06 8.97 -15.35
CA LYS A 110 -4.90 9.87 -15.38
C LYS A 110 -3.91 9.64 -14.24
N ASP A 111 -4.28 8.82 -13.26
CA ASP A 111 -3.42 8.57 -12.12
C ASP A 111 -2.23 7.69 -12.52
N THR A 112 -1.01 8.16 -12.27
CA THR A 112 0.22 7.40 -12.59
C THR A 112 0.64 6.45 -11.47
N ILE A 113 -0.05 6.50 -10.33
CA ILE A 113 0.35 5.81 -9.09
C ILE A 113 -0.60 4.66 -8.79
N VAL A 114 -1.91 4.91 -8.85
CA VAL A 114 -2.96 3.87 -8.70
C VAL A 114 -3.47 3.51 -10.09
N VAL A 115 -2.83 2.52 -10.70
CA VAL A 115 -3.07 2.15 -12.11
C VAL A 115 -3.67 0.75 -12.16
N PHE A 116 -4.73 0.60 -12.96
CA PHE A 116 -5.29 -0.70 -13.34
C PHE A 116 -4.72 -1.10 -14.71
N ARG A 117 -3.57 -1.78 -14.75
CA ARG A 117 -2.93 -2.31 -15.97
C ARG A 117 -2.74 -3.82 -15.87
N PRO A 118 -3.81 -4.61 -15.98
CA PRO A 118 -3.75 -6.07 -15.92
C PRO A 118 -2.92 -6.68 -17.08
N TYR A 119 -2.74 -5.98 -18.19
CA TYR A 119 -1.99 -6.46 -19.36
C TYR A 119 -0.47 -6.57 -19.16
N GLU A 120 0.09 -5.90 -18.15
CA GLU A 120 1.52 -6.06 -17.78
C GLU A 120 1.73 -7.18 -16.75
N SER A 121 0.66 -7.83 -16.30
CA SER A 121 0.76 -8.91 -15.31
C SER A 121 1.49 -10.14 -15.88
N ILE A 122 2.30 -10.76 -15.02
CA ILE A 122 2.98 -12.01 -15.36
C ILE A 122 1.98 -13.10 -15.73
N PHE A 123 0.85 -13.18 -15.03
CA PHE A 123 -0.17 -14.19 -15.31
C PHE A 123 -0.75 -14.06 -16.72
N TYR A 124 -1.01 -12.83 -17.19
CA TYR A 124 -1.52 -12.61 -18.53
C TYR A 124 -0.47 -12.95 -19.61
N LYS A 125 0.80 -12.60 -19.37
CA LYS A 125 1.91 -12.95 -20.28
C LYS A 125 2.15 -14.46 -20.34
N ILE A 126 2.14 -15.15 -19.20
CA ILE A 126 2.26 -16.61 -19.13
C ILE A 126 1.07 -17.27 -19.83
N PHE A 127 -0.15 -16.77 -19.65
CA PHE A 127 -1.33 -17.31 -20.29
C PHE A 127 -1.27 -17.16 -21.82
N ILE A 128 -0.83 -16.00 -22.33
CA ILE A 128 -0.63 -15.80 -23.77
C ILE A 128 0.49 -16.71 -24.31
N PHE A 129 1.62 -16.77 -23.61
CA PHE A 129 2.74 -17.61 -24.02
C PHE A 129 2.35 -19.10 -24.07
N LEU A 130 1.61 -19.59 -23.06
CA LEU A 130 1.06 -20.96 -23.07
C LEU A 130 0.04 -21.17 -24.19
N LYS A 131 -0.78 -20.17 -24.51
CA LYS A 131 -1.75 -20.23 -25.59
C LYS A 131 -1.08 -20.23 -26.97
N GLU A 132 0.02 -19.51 -27.15
CA GLU A 132 0.85 -19.56 -28.37
C GLU A 132 1.62 -20.87 -28.50
N LEU A 133 2.09 -21.46 -27.40
CA LEU A 133 2.75 -22.78 -27.42
C LEU A 133 1.80 -23.93 -27.77
N MET A 134 0.50 -23.76 -27.51
CA MET A 134 -0.53 -24.76 -27.73
C MET A 134 -1.21 -24.63 -29.12
N ARG A 135 -0.70 -23.75 -29.98
CA ARG A 135 -1.18 -23.52 -31.35
C ARG A 135 -0.14 -23.98 -32.36
#